data_AF-M8ATT6-F1
#
_entry.id   AF-M8ATT6-F1
#
_cell.length_a   1.000
_cell.length_b   1.000
_cell.length_c   1.000
_cell.angle_alpha   90.00
_cell.angle_beta   90.00
_cell.angle_gamma   90.00
#
_symmetry.space_group_name_H-M   'P 1'
#
loop_
_entity.id
_entity.type
_entity.pdbx_description
1 polymer ?
#
loop_
_entity_poly.entity_id
_entity_poly.type
_entity_poly.pdbx_seq_one_letter_code
_entity_poly.pdbx_strand_id
1 'polypeptide(L)'
;MASGLVTEDVTVGRLVRIRRTVMHMLRDRGYLVVEHELSMTRRDFQRKYGESFHREDMLINKCKKNDPNDQIYVFFPNDEKVGMKHIKKYVEMMNAEKVSRAILVVQQNLTPFAKSFLQELEPKIHLEVFQDAEMLINIKEHVLVPEHQVLANEEKKTLLARYTLKETQAWIGIAAEMRSYDRNCKANLT
;
A
#
# COMPACT_ATOMS: atom_id res chain seq x y z
N MET A 1 12.44 -28.22 -14.23
CA MET A 1 12.68 -26.75 -14.15
C MET A 1 11.39 -26.11 -13.64
N ALA A 2 11.16 -26.20 -12.32
CA ALA A 2 9.93 -25.77 -11.64
C ALA A 2 10.27 -24.83 -10.46
N SER A 3 11.36 -24.07 -10.57
CA SER A 3 11.80 -23.19 -9.49
C SER A 3 10.88 -21.96 -9.42
N GLY A 4 10.11 -21.86 -8.34
CA GLY A 4 9.34 -20.67 -8.00
C GLY A 4 7.92 -20.62 -8.58
N LEU A 5 7.30 -21.77 -8.85
CA LEU A 5 5.85 -21.84 -9.03
C LEU A 5 5.17 -22.03 -7.66
N VAL A 6 4.15 -21.22 -7.39
CA VAL A 6 3.33 -21.36 -6.19
C VAL A 6 2.24 -22.38 -6.47
N THR A 7 2.28 -23.50 -5.76
CA THR A 7 1.30 -24.61 -5.88
C THR A 7 0.70 -25.01 -4.54
N GLU A 8 1.38 -24.70 -3.44
CA GLU A 8 0.94 -25.07 -2.10
C GLU A 8 -0.31 -24.31 -1.66
N ASP A 9 -1.35 -25.05 -1.29
CA ASP A 9 -2.66 -24.53 -0.93
C ASP A 9 -2.56 -23.45 0.19
N VAL A 10 -1.74 -23.71 1.21
CA VAL A 10 -1.50 -22.76 2.33
C VAL A 10 -0.90 -21.45 1.83
N THR A 11 0.09 -21.53 0.94
CA THR A 11 0.79 -20.37 0.38
C THR A 11 -0.15 -19.55 -0.52
N VAL A 12 -1.00 -20.22 -1.30
CA VAL A 12 -2.07 -19.57 -2.07
C VAL A 12 -3.05 -18.84 -1.14
N GLY A 13 -3.46 -19.48 -0.04
CA GLY A 13 -4.35 -18.87 0.95
C GLY A 13 -3.78 -17.59 1.58
N ARG A 14 -2.47 -17.59 1.87
CA ARG A 14 -1.76 -16.40 2.37
C ARG A 14 -1.72 -15.27 1.33
N LEU A 15 -1.38 -15.59 0.09
CA LEU A 15 -1.31 -14.63 -1.01
C LEU A 15 -2.66 -13.97 -1.32
N VAL A 16 -3.76 -14.72 -1.25
CA VAL A 16 -5.11 -14.18 -1.40
C VAL A 16 -5.42 -13.13 -0.33
N ARG A 17 -5.03 -13.39 0.93
CA ARG A 17 -5.19 -12.43 2.04
C ARG A 17 -4.33 -11.18 1.84
N ILE A 18 -3.05 -11.37 1.51
CA ILE A 18 -2.11 -10.28 1.23
C ILE A 18 -2.65 -9.38 0.11
N ARG A 19 -3.09 -9.98 -1.00
CA ARG A 19 -3.69 -9.26 -2.13
C ARG A 19 -4.91 -8.44 -1.68
N ARG A 20 -5.79 -9.03 -0.86
CA ARG A 20 -6.96 -8.33 -0.35
C ARG A 20 -6.55 -7.12 0.50
N THR A 21 -5.60 -7.27 1.42
CA THR A 21 -5.06 -6.16 2.22
C THR A 21 -4.47 -5.07 1.33
N VAL A 22 -3.69 -5.43 0.30
CA VAL A 22 -3.15 -4.48 -0.69
C VAL A 22 -4.29 -3.71 -1.37
N MET A 23 -5.33 -4.39 -1.84
CA MET A 23 -6.46 -3.72 -2.52
C MET A 23 -7.23 -2.77 -1.60
N HIS A 24 -7.45 -3.15 -0.33
CA HIS A 24 -8.02 -2.25 0.67
C HIS A 24 -7.11 -1.03 0.92
N MET A 25 -5.80 -1.24 1.06
CA MET A 25 -4.83 -0.16 1.23
C MET A 25 -4.83 0.81 0.04
N LEU A 26 -4.88 0.29 -1.20
CA LEU A 26 -4.96 1.12 -2.40
C LEU A 26 -6.26 1.94 -2.45
N ARG A 27 -7.40 1.32 -2.11
CA ARG A 27 -8.68 2.03 -2.02
C ARG A 27 -8.63 3.18 -1.02
N ASP A 28 -8.09 2.92 0.18
CA ASP A 28 -7.98 3.92 1.25
C ASP A 28 -7.04 5.07 0.88
N ARG A 29 -6.01 4.80 0.05
CA ARG A 29 -5.11 5.82 -0.51
C ARG A 29 -5.74 6.61 -1.68
N GLY A 30 -6.98 6.33 -2.06
CA GLY A 30 -7.71 7.03 -3.11
C GLY A 30 -7.48 6.50 -4.53
N TYR A 31 -6.92 5.30 -4.67
CA TYR A 31 -6.82 4.63 -5.98
C TYR A 31 -8.17 4.02 -6.40
N LEU A 32 -8.35 3.90 -7.71
CA LEU A 32 -9.57 3.33 -8.29
C LEU A 32 -9.56 1.81 -8.15
N VAL A 33 -10.21 1.32 -7.09
CA VAL A 33 -10.42 -0.12 -6.84
C VAL A 33 -11.91 -0.41 -6.86
N VAL A 34 -12.32 -1.45 -7.60
CA VAL A 34 -13.73 -1.83 -7.74
C VAL A 34 -14.09 -2.89 -6.70
N GLU A 35 -15.35 -2.91 -6.24
CA GLU A 35 -15.80 -3.81 -5.17
C GLU A 35 -15.54 -5.29 -5.46
N HIS A 36 -15.74 -5.74 -6.70
CA HIS A 36 -15.48 -7.12 -7.09
C HIS A 36 -14.00 -7.53 -6.95
N GLU A 37 -13.06 -6.57 -6.98
CA GLU A 37 -11.64 -6.84 -6.76
C GLU A 37 -11.31 -7.02 -5.28
N LEU A 38 -12.09 -6.40 -4.39
CA LEU A 38 -11.97 -6.52 -2.94
C LEU A 38 -12.60 -7.82 -2.44
N SER A 39 -13.74 -8.20 -3.04
CA SER A 39 -14.48 -9.41 -2.70
C SER A 39 -13.98 -10.67 -3.44
N MET A 40 -12.79 -10.63 -4.04
CA MET A 40 -12.22 -11.76 -4.79
C MET A 40 -12.03 -12.97 -3.87
N THR A 41 -12.74 -14.06 -4.16
CA THR A 41 -12.61 -15.29 -3.39
C THR A 41 -11.37 -16.09 -3.80
N ARG A 42 -10.98 -17.06 -2.98
CA ARG A 42 -9.90 -18.00 -3.32
C ARG A 42 -10.14 -18.73 -4.64
N ARG A 43 -11.39 -19.13 -4.89
CA ARG A 43 -11.79 -19.80 -6.13
C ARG A 43 -11.65 -18.87 -7.33
N ASP A 44 -11.99 -17.60 -7.18
CA ASP A 44 -11.80 -16.59 -8.24
C ASP A 44 -10.32 -16.37 -8.52
N PHE A 45 -9.51 -16.33 -7.46
CA PHE A 45 -8.06 -16.21 -7.57
C PHE A 45 -7.46 -17.39 -8.34
N GLN A 46 -7.81 -18.63 -7.99
CA GLN A 46 -7.36 -19.82 -8.73
C GLN A 46 -7.86 -19.85 -10.18
N ARG A 47 -9.09 -19.38 -10.45
CA ARG A 47 -9.58 -19.24 -11.82
C ARG A 47 -8.79 -18.22 -12.64
N LYS A 48 -8.31 -17.14 -11.98
CA LYS A 48 -7.56 -16.06 -12.63
C LYS A 48 -6.11 -16.42 -12.90
N TYR A 49 -5.44 -17.07 -11.94
CA TYR A 49 -4.01 -17.35 -11.99
C TYR A 49 -3.68 -18.81 -12.32
N GLY A 50 -4.65 -19.71 -12.26
CA GLY A 50 -4.45 -21.15 -12.41
C GLY A 50 -4.06 -21.85 -11.11
N GLU A 51 -3.82 -23.16 -11.22
CA GLU A 51 -3.36 -24.00 -10.09
C GLU A 51 -1.88 -23.77 -9.74
N SER A 52 -1.12 -23.24 -10.69
CA SER A 52 0.32 -23.00 -10.57
C SER A 52 0.65 -21.68 -11.25
N PHE A 53 1.18 -20.73 -10.50
CA PHE A 53 1.50 -19.39 -10.99
C PHE A 53 2.78 -18.84 -10.37
N HIS A 54 3.38 -17.83 -10.99
CA HIS A 54 4.48 -17.08 -10.42
C HIS A 54 3.95 -15.91 -9.61
N ARG A 55 4.65 -15.55 -8.51
CA ARG A 55 4.27 -14.36 -7.73
C ARG A 55 4.25 -13.10 -8.61
N GLU A 56 5.15 -13.00 -9.59
CA GLU A 56 5.22 -11.86 -10.51
C GLU A 56 3.93 -11.67 -11.33
N ASP A 57 3.15 -12.74 -11.57
CA ASP A 57 1.87 -12.67 -12.28
C ASP A 57 0.82 -11.87 -11.50
N MET A 58 1.02 -11.71 -10.19
CA MET A 58 0.16 -10.91 -9.32
C MET A 58 0.39 -9.40 -9.43
N LEU A 59 1.19 -8.92 -10.39
CA LEU A 59 1.40 -7.49 -10.67
C LEU A 59 0.07 -6.72 -10.70
N ILE A 60 0.02 -5.60 -9.97
CA ILE A 60 -1.14 -4.70 -9.95
C ILE A 60 -0.69 -3.32 -10.45
N ASN A 61 -1.46 -2.74 -11.37
CA ASN A 61 -1.39 -1.33 -11.72
C ASN A 61 -2.76 -0.70 -11.45
N LYS A 62 -2.78 0.45 -10.75
CA LYS A 62 -3.98 1.25 -10.49
C LYS A 62 -3.68 2.74 -10.65
N CYS A 63 -4.65 3.48 -11.16
CA CYS A 63 -4.63 4.95 -11.19
C CYS A 63 -5.45 5.55 -10.03
N LYS A 64 -5.20 6.82 -9.70
CA LYS A 64 -6.06 7.55 -8.76
C LYS A 64 -7.43 7.82 -9.35
N LYS A 65 -8.43 7.91 -8.46
CA LYS A 65 -9.81 8.28 -8.85
C LYS A 65 -9.89 9.68 -9.46
N ASN A 66 -9.07 10.60 -8.95
CA ASN A 66 -9.12 12.02 -9.31
C ASN A 66 -8.09 12.40 -10.38
N ASP A 67 -7.07 11.57 -10.61
CA ASP A 67 -6.00 11.81 -11.57
C ASP A 67 -5.56 10.50 -12.23
N PRO A 68 -5.99 10.24 -13.47
CA PRO A 68 -5.59 9.03 -14.21
C PRO A 68 -4.08 8.93 -14.49
N ASN A 69 -3.34 10.05 -14.46
CA ASN A 69 -1.90 10.06 -14.68
C ASN A 69 -1.11 9.63 -13.43
N ASP A 70 -1.68 9.80 -12.24
CA ASP A 70 -1.07 9.32 -10.98
C ASP A 70 -1.38 7.83 -10.80
N GLN A 71 -0.47 7.01 -11.33
CA GLN A 71 -0.53 5.55 -11.26
C GLN A 71 0.36 5.00 -10.15
N ILE A 72 0.03 3.79 -9.69
CA ILE A 72 0.81 3.05 -8.72
C ILE A 72 0.96 1.59 -9.16
N TYR A 73 2.21 1.12 -9.08
CA TYR A 73 2.54 -0.28 -9.28
C TYR A 73 2.60 -1.03 -7.95
N VAL A 74 2.15 -2.28 -7.92
CA VAL A 74 2.42 -3.22 -6.82
C VAL A 74 3.09 -4.46 -7.38
N PHE A 75 4.34 -4.66 -7.00
CA PHE A 75 5.18 -5.76 -7.44
C PHE A 75 5.21 -6.87 -6.39
N PHE A 76 5.15 -8.11 -6.87
CA PHE A 76 5.26 -9.33 -6.07
C PHE A 76 6.43 -10.18 -6.58
N PRO A 77 7.66 -9.95 -6.08
CA PRO A 77 8.83 -10.69 -6.52
C PRO A 77 8.70 -12.17 -6.19
N ASN A 78 9.21 -13.01 -7.08
CA ASN A 78 9.21 -14.45 -6.86
C ASN A 78 10.32 -14.90 -5.91
N ASP A 79 11.48 -14.22 -5.97
CA ASP A 79 12.62 -14.53 -5.13
C ASP A 79 12.37 -14.14 -3.67
N GLU A 80 12.81 -14.99 -2.74
CA GLU A 80 12.73 -14.69 -1.30
C GLU A 80 13.57 -13.46 -0.94
N LYS A 81 14.78 -13.37 -1.51
CA LYS A 81 15.72 -12.27 -1.29
C LYS A 81 15.82 -11.41 -2.53
N VAL A 82 15.24 -10.22 -2.45
CA VAL A 82 15.25 -9.26 -3.55
C VAL A 82 16.53 -8.42 -3.49
N GLY A 83 17.38 -8.61 -4.49
CA GLY A 83 18.60 -7.81 -4.70
C GLY A 83 18.40 -6.64 -5.68
N MET A 84 19.46 -5.85 -5.83
CA MET A 84 19.49 -4.64 -6.67
C MET A 84 19.09 -4.90 -8.13
N LYS A 85 19.41 -6.07 -8.68
CA LYS A 85 19.06 -6.45 -10.07
C LYS A 85 17.54 -6.40 -10.31
N HIS A 86 16.75 -6.90 -9.36
CA HIS A 86 15.29 -6.91 -9.46
C HIS A 86 14.72 -5.48 -9.37
N ILE A 87 15.25 -4.67 -8.45
CA ILE A 87 14.80 -3.29 -8.29
C ILE A 87 15.08 -2.48 -9.55
N LYS A 88 16.27 -2.64 -10.17
CA LYS A 88 16.59 -1.99 -11.45
C LYS A 88 15.59 -2.35 -12.55
N LYS A 89 15.23 -3.63 -12.69
CA LYS A 89 14.19 -4.09 -13.63
C LYS A 89 12.85 -3.37 -13.38
N TYR A 90 12.40 -3.27 -12.13
CA TYR A 90 11.14 -2.58 -11.81
C TYR A 90 11.21 -1.08 -12.07
N VAL A 91 12.34 -0.44 -11.76
CA VAL A 91 12.59 0.98 -12.04
C VAL A 91 12.56 1.27 -13.54
N GLU A 92 13.14 0.40 -14.37
CA GLU A 92 13.08 0.52 -15.83
C GLU A 92 11.63 0.43 -16.34
N MET A 93 10.85 -0.53 -15.84
CA MET A 93 9.42 -0.65 -16.16
C MET A 93 8.63 0.61 -15.75
N MET A 94 8.87 1.13 -14.55
CA MET A 94 8.24 2.35 -14.06
C MET A 94 8.60 3.58 -14.90
N ASN A 95 9.87 3.71 -15.29
CA ASN A 95 10.31 4.82 -16.14
C ASN A 95 9.69 4.75 -17.54
N ALA A 96 9.52 3.56 -18.11
CA ALA A 96 8.90 3.37 -19.42
C ALA A 96 7.44 3.87 -19.43
N GLU A 97 6.71 3.63 -18.35
CA GLU A 97 5.32 4.05 -18.19
C GLU A 97 5.14 5.39 -17.47
N LYS A 98 6.25 6.06 -17.14
CA LYS A 98 6.28 7.34 -16.40
C LYS A 98 5.54 7.28 -15.06
N VAL A 99 5.62 6.14 -14.38
CA VAL A 99 5.04 5.94 -13.04
C VAL A 99 6.08 6.26 -11.99
N SER A 100 5.72 7.07 -11.00
CA SER A 100 6.63 7.52 -9.94
C SER A 100 6.42 6.77 -8.62
N ARG A 101 5.31 6.04 -8.45
CA ARG A 101 4.96 5.36 -7.18
C ARG A 101 4.88 3.86 -7.36
N ALA A 102 5.49 3.12 -6.44
CA ALA A 102 5.35 1.68 -6.38
C ALA A 102 5.35 1.14 -4.95
N ILE A 103 4.80 -0.06 -4.82
CA ILE A 103 4.80 -0.87 -3.61
C ILE A 103 5.45 -2.20 -3.96
N LEU A 104 6.37 -2.65 -3.12
CA LEU A 104 7.09 -3.90 -3.27
C LEU A 104 6.74 -4.81 -2.09
N VAL A 105 6.07 -5.93 -2.37
CA VAL A 105 5.67 -6.91 -1.34
C VAL A 105 6.63 -8.09 -1.36
N VAL A 106 7.53 -8.14 -0.37
CA VAL A 106 8.65 -9.10 -0.29
C VAL A 106 8.40 -10.21 0.73
N GLN A 107 8.96 -11.39 0.46
CA GLN A 107 8.87 -12.53 1.39
C GLN A 107 9.83 -12.37 2.57
N GLN A 108 11.05 -11.88 2.31
CA GLN A 108 12.05 -11.55 3.31
C GLN A 108 12.57 -10.12 3.11
N ASN A 109 13.31 -9.61 4.09
CA ASN A 109 13.97 -8.31 4.00
C ASN A 109 14.85 -8.17 2.75
N LEU A 110 14.84 -6.96 2.17
CA LEU A 110 15.77 -6.56 1.12
C LEU A 110 17.23 -6.68 1.58
N THR A 111 18.12 -6.97 0.62
CA THR A 111 19.56 -6.90 0.89
C THR A 111 19.98 -5.46 1.22
N PRO A 112 21.04 -5.25 2.03
CA PRO A 112 21.47 -3.90 2.41
C PRO A 112 21.75 -3.00 1.18
N PHE A 113 22.41 -3.56 0.16
CA PHE A 113 22.67 -2.87 -1.10
C PHE A 113 21.39 -2.46 -1.84
N ALA A 114 20.35 -3.29 -1.79
CA ALA A 114 19.05 -2.97 -2.38
C ALA A 114 18.37 -1.81 -1.61
N LYS A 115 18.47 -1.78 -0.28
CA LYS A 115 17.92 -0.68 0.54
C LYS A 115 18.62 0.66 0.26
N SER A 116 19.95 0.67 0.19
CA SER A 116 20.71 1.88 -0.16
C SER A 116 20.34 2.39 -1.56
N PHE A 117 20.19 1.47 -2.53
CA PHE A 117 19.79 1.85 -3.87
C PHE A 117 18.38 2.47 -3.92
N LEU A 118 17.43 2.02 -3.09
CA LEU A 118 16.11 2.65 -3.00
C LEU A 118 16.18 4.09 -2.52
N GLN A 119 17.05 4.40 -1.56
CA GLN A 119 17.24 5.76 -1.06
C GLN A 119 17.82 6.70 -2.12
N GLU A 120 18.67 6.19 -3.01
CA GLU A 120 19.23 6.95 -4.13
C GLU A 120 18.20 7.29 -5.23
N LEU A 121 17.10 6.53 -5.30
CA LEU A 121 16.04 6.74 -6.29
C LEU A 121 15.04 7.83 -5.86
N GLU A 122 14.98 8.14 -4.57
CA GLU A 122 14.20 9.26 -4.06
C GLU A 122 14.88 10.60 -4.42
N PRO A 123 14.12 11.65 -4.78
CA PRO A 123 12.66 11.76 -4.79
C PRO A 123 12.01 11.37 -6.15
N LYS A 124 12.80 10.90 -7.12
CA LYS A 124 12.31 10.66 -8.49
C LYS A 124 11.29 9.50 -8.53
N ILE A 125 11.58 8.42 -7.82
CA ILE A 125 10.71 7.25 -7.68
C ILE A 125 10.52 6.97 -6.19
N HIS A 126 9.26 6.91 -5.78
CA HIS A 126 8.84 6.58 -4.43
C HIS A 126 8.42 5.10 -4.37
N LEU A 127 9.29 4.26 -3.79
CA LEU A 127 9.05 2.82 -3.69
C LEU A 127 8.95 2.40 -2.22
N GLU A 128 7.76 1.97 -1.84
CA GLU A 128 7.49 1.48 -0.48
C GLU A 128 7.67 -0.04 -0.42
N VAL A 129 8.22 -0.54 0.68
CA VAL A 129 8.51 -1.97 0.86
C VAL A 129 7.69 -2.51 2.02
N PHE A 130 6.95 -3.59 1.79
CA PHE A 130 6.18 -4.31 2.80
C PHE A 130 6.56 -5.77 2.82
N GLN A 131 6.56 -6.38 4.00
CA GLN A 131 6.75 -7.82 4.12
C GLN A 131 5.42 -8.57 4.02
N ASP A 132 5.45 -9.80 3.49
CA ASP A 132 4.30 -10.69 3.48
C ASP A 132 3.65 -10.80 4.87
N ALA A 133 4.47 -10.90 5.93
CA ALA A 133 4.02 -11.03 7.31
C ALA A 133 3.19 -9.81 7.78
N GLU A 134 3.56 -8.60 7.36
CA GLU A 134 2.87 -7.36 7.71
C GLU A 134 1.53 -7.23 6.96
N MET A 135 1.45 -7.79 5.75
CA MET A 135 0.28 -7.68 4.88
C MET A 135 -0.78 -8.76 5.11
N LEU A 136 -0.49 -9.77 5.94
CA LEU A 136 -1.43 -10.85 6.25
C LEU A 136 -2.69 -10.37 6.99
N ILE A 137 -2.57 -9.29 7.76
CA ILE A 137 -3.64 -8.75 8.60
C ILE A 137 -3.76 -7.25 8.34
N ASN A 138 -4.96 -6.78 7.98
CA ASN A 138 -5.22 -5.36 7.89
C ASN A 138 -5.37 -4.76 9.29
N ILE A 139 -4.31 -4.11 9.79
CA ILE A 139 -4.26 -3.56 11.15
C ILE A 139 -5.34 -2.48 11.38
N LYS A 140 -5.82 -1.81 10.32
CA LYS A 140 -6.90 -0.81 10.43
C LYS A 140 -8.24 -1.38 10.90
N GLU A 141 -8.47 -2.67 10.71
CA GLU A 141 -9.72 -3.34 11.12
C GLU A 141 -9.69 -3.73 12.61
N HIS A 142 -8.55 -3.54 13.28
CA HIS A 142 -8.43 -3.86 14.69
C HIS A 142 -9.18 -2.83 15.55
N VAL A 143 -9.92 -3.31 16.55
CA VAL A 143 -10.78 -2.50 17.44
C VAL A 143 -10.02 -1.35 18.12
N LEU A 144 -8.74 -1.55 18.43
CA LEU A 144 -7.90 -0.55 19.11
C LEU A 144 -7.32 0.53 18.17
N VAL A 145 -7.55 0.44 16.86
CA VAL A 145 -7.00 1.39 15.90
C VAL A 145 -8.12 2.33 15.45
N PRO A 146 -8.11 3.61 15.88
CA PRO A 146 -9.12 4.56 15.44
C PRO A 146 -8.96 4.89 13.95
N GLU A 147 -9.99 5.47 13.35
CA GLU A 147 -9.93 5.91 11.96
C GLU A 147 -8.96 7.09 11.81
N HIS A 148 -7.97 6.93 10.93
CA HIS A 148 -7.00 7.97 10.59
C HIS A 148 -7.35 8.59 9.23
N GLN A 149 -7.51 9.91 9.19
CA GLN A 149 -7.76 10.65 7.95
C GLN A 149 -6.64 11.65 7.69
N VAL A 150 -6.11 11.66 6.47
CA VAL A 150 -5.13 12.66 6.04
C VAL A 150 -5.82 14.02 5.89
N LEU A 151 -5.30 15.04 6.56
CA LEU A 151 -5.80 16.42 6.48
C LEU A 151 -5.25 17.12 5.24
N ALA A 152 -6.08 17.93 4.59
CA ALA A 152 -5.60 18.84 3.55
C ALA A 152 -4.76 19.97 4.18
N ASN A 153 -3.88 20.58 3.38
CA ASN A 153 -3.01 21.67 3.85
C ASN A 153 -3.80 22.87 4.40
N GLU A 154 -4.98 23.14 3.83
CA GLU A 154 -5.89 24.20 4.30
C GLU A 154 -6.51 23.84 5.65
N GLU A 155 -7.08 22.63 5.76
CA GLU A 155 -7.65 22.12 7.01
C GLU A 155 -6.62 22.11 8.14
N LYS A 156 -5.38 21.71 7.83
CA LYS A 156 -4.26 21.73 8.76
C LYS A 156 -3.97 23.14 9.26
N LYS A 157 -3.91 24.14 8.36
CA LYS A 157 -3.70 25.55 8.75
C LYS A 157 -4.82 26.07 9.63
N THR A 158 -6.07 25.78 9.29
CA THR A 158 -7.23 26.18 10.10
C THR A 158 -7.19 25.53 11.49
N LEU A 159 -6.81 24.26 11.58
CA LEU A 159 -6.70 23.54 12.86
C LEU A 159 -5.59 24.13 13.74
N LEU A 160 -4.41 24.39 13.16
CA LEU A 160 -3.30 25.04 13.87
C LEU A 160 -3.68 26.45 14.35
N ALA A 161 -4.37 27.22 13.51
CA ALA A 161 -4.85 28.56 13.88
C ALA A 161 -5.88 28.51 15.02
N ARG A 162 -6.85 27.58 14.95
CA ARG A 162 -7.91 27.44 15.96
C ARG A 162 -7.37 27.07 17.33
N TYR A 163 -6.41 26.15 17.39
CA TYR A 163 -5.80 25.72 18.65
C TYR A 163 -4.57 26.54 19.02
N THR A 164 -4.22 27.58 18.25
CA THR A 164 -3.05 28.43 18.45
C THR A 164 -1.74 27.65 18.61
N LEU A 165 -1.61 26.55 17.86
CA LEU A 165 -0.46 25.64 17.93
C LEU A 165 0.56 25.96 16.83
N LYS A 166 1.85 25.82 17.16
CA LYS A 166 2.91 25.74 16.15
C LYS A 166 2.94 24.32 15.57
N GLU A 167 3.37 24.19 14.32
CA GLU A 167 3.47 22.89 13.64
C GLU A 167 4.39 21.91 14.40
N THR A 168 5.44 22.43 15.06
CA THR A 168 6.35 21.64 15.89
C THR A 168 5.73 21.12 17.20
N GLN A 169 4.61 21.71 17.64
CA GLN A 169 3.88 21.32 18.86
C GLN A 169 2.74 20.36 18.56
N ALA A 170 2.33 20.24 17.29
CA ALA A 170 1.33 19.29 16.87
C ALA A 170 1.94 17.90 16.78
N TRP A 171 1.66 17.05 17.76
CA TRP A 171 1.93 15.62 17.64
C TRP A 171 1.09 15.05 16.48
N ILE A 172 1.73 14.30 15.59
CA ILE A 172 1.13 13.74 14.36
C ILE A 172 -0.15 12.93 14.67
N GLY A 173 -0.24 12.29 15.84
CA GLY A 173 -1.44 11.57 16.30
C GLY A 173 -2.55 12.43 16.90
N ILE A 174 -2.22 13.55 17.56
CA ILE A 174 -3.20 14.39 18.29
C ILE A 174 -4.18 15.08 17.32
N ALA A 175 -3.75 15.39 16.09
CA ALA A 175 -4.61 16.03 15.09
C ALA A 175 -5.86 15.20 14.74
N ALA A 176 -5.78 13.86 14.80
CA ALA A 176 -6.92 12.98 14.56
C ALA A 176 -7.95 13.04 15.71
N GLU A 177 -7.46 13.06 16.95
CA GLU A 177 -8.30 13.11 18.15
C GLU A 177 -9.02 14.47 18.27
N MET A 178 -8.33 15.57 17.97
CA MET A 178 -8.92 16.92 17.94
C MET A 178 -10.06 17.06 16.90
N ARG A 179 -9.95 16.39 15.74
CA ARG A 179 -11.03 16.39 14.73
C ARG A 179 -12.24 15.57 15.18
N SER A 180 -12.03 14.48 15.91
CA SER A 180 -13.12 13.67 16.47
C SER A 180 -13.92 14.45 17.51
N TYR A 181 -13.24 15.22 18.37
CA TYR A 181 -13.85 16.08 19.37
C TYR A 181 -14.71 17.17 18.72
N ASP A 182 -14.22 17.79 17.64
CA ASP A 182 -14.96 18.85 16.94
C ASP A 182 -16.21 18.34 16.20
N ARG A 183 -16.19 17.10 15.69
CA ARG A 183 -17.40 16.44 15.15
C ARG A 183 -18.42 16.15 16.24
N ASN A 184 -17.99 15.64 17.40
CA ASN A 184 -18.89 15.35 18.51
C ASN A 184 -19.46 16.62 19.15
N CYS A 185 -18.71 17.72 19.21
CA CYS A 185 -19.24 19.01 19.67
C CYS A 185 -20.31 19.56 18.73
N LYS A 186 -20.15 19.43 17.41
CA LYS A 186 -21.18 19.87 16.44
C LYS A 186 -22.42 18.98 16.45
N ALA A 187 -22.29 17.69 16.74
CA ALA A 187 -23.43 16.77 16.85
C ALA A 187 -24.26 16.96 18.12
N ASN A 188 -23.68 17.50 19.20
CA ASN A 188 -24.37 17.75 20.48
C ASN A 188 -24.97 19.16 20.60
N LEU A 189 -24.94 19.96 19.53
CA LEU A 189 -25.45 21.35 19.47
C LEU A 189 -26.66 21.53 18.52
N THR A 190 -27.29 20.42 18.12
CA THR A 190 -28.58 20.36 17.40
C THR A 190 -29.52 19.43 18.12
#